data_AF-A0A1X7CXI3-F1
#
_entry.id   AF-A0A1X7CXI3-F1
#
_cell.length_a   1.000
_cell.length_b   1.000
_cell.length_c   1.000
_cell.angle_alpha   90.00
_cell.angle_beta   90.00
_cell.angle_gamma   90.00
#
_symmetry.space_group_name_H-M   'P 1'
#
loop_
_entity.id
_entity.type
_entity.pdbx_description
1 polymer ?
#
loop_
_entity_poly.entity_id
_entity_poly.type
_entity_poly.pdbx_seq_one_letter_code
_entity_poly.pdbx_strand_id
1 'polypeptide(L)'
;MSATDAYPIDIDPFARPIQVEIDNAFIQAYRRRVRESQKVFWARFGVTQSRGSRFELGANIPKPVMILLRLYFGARISDEDIASAIDKRLHVHRLTRLNRDLSSPFGSL
;
A
#
# COMPACT_ATOMS: atom_id res chain seq x y z
N MET A 1 -0.49 -37.37 -3.56
CA MET A 1 -0.67 -36.87 -2.18
C MET A 1 0.41 -35.81 -1.98
N SER A 2 0.15 -34.51 -1.81
CA SER A 2 -1.05 -33.83 -1.30
C SER A 2 -1.15 -32.37 -1.81
N ALA A 3 -2.40 -31.90 -1.92
CA ALA A 3 -2.94 -30.52 -1.88
C ALA A 3 -2.07 -29.39 -2.47
N THR A 4 -2.35 -28.83 -3.64
CA THR A 4 -3.36 -27.76 -3.86
C THR A 4 -3.68 -26.93 -2.60
N ASP A 5 -2.74 -26.11 -2.16
CA ASP A 5 -3.00 -24.98 -1.26
C ASP A 5 -3.76 -23.88 -2.00
N ALA A 6 -5.01 -24.16 -2.34
CA ALA A 6 -6.00 -23.14 -2.64
C ALA A 6 -6.39 -22.51 -1.30
N TYR A 7 -5.98 -21.26 -1.08
CA TYR A 7 -6.47 -20.46 0.04
C TYR A 7 -8.01 -20.35 -0.07
N PRO A 8 -8.78 -20.85 0.91
CA PRO A 8 -10.22 -20.75 0.86
C PRO A 8 -10.63 -19.32 1.23
N ILE A 9 -11.22 -18.61 0.27
CA ILE A 9 -11.91 -17.34 0.49
C ILE A 9 -13.38 -17.68 0.77
N ASP A 10 -13.66 -18.19 1.97
CA ASP A 10 -15.03 -18.19 2.50
C ASP A 10 -15.27 -16.82 3.15
N ILE A 11 -16.11 -16.00 2.51
CA ILE A 11 -16.50 -14.68 2.99
C ILE A 11 -17.73 -14.84 3.88
N ASP A 12 -17.50 -15.09 5.17
CA ASP A 12 -18.47 -14.74 6.20
C ASP A 12 -18.36 -13.22 6.45
N PRO A 13 -19.44 -12.43 6.25
CA PRO A 13 -19.42 -10.97 6.39
C PRO A 13 -19.24 -10.47 7.83
N PHE A 14 -19.32 -11.36 8.82
CA PHE A 14 -19.12 -11.05 10.25
C PHE A 14 -17.97 -11.83 10.90
N ALA A 15 -17.47 -12.90 10.27
CA ALA A 15 -16.17 -13.43 10.66
C ALA A 15 -15.12 -12.35 10.36
N ARG A 16 -14.31 -12.00 11.35
CA ARG A 16 -13.04 -11.34 11.02
C ARG A 16 -12.35 -12.32 10.06
N PRO A 17 -12.08 -11.93 8.80
CA PRO A 17 -11.50 -12.86 7.84
C PRO A 17 -10.27 -13.43 8.53
N ILE A 18 -10.14 -14.76 8.52
CA ILE A 18 -8.92 -15.47 8.93
C ILE A 18 -7.81 -14.63 8.32
N GLN A 19 -7.09 -13.87 9.14
CA GLN A 19 -6.11 -12.93 8.65
C GLN A 19 -5.10 -13.81 7.95
N VAL A 20 -5.14 -13.88 6.62
CA VAL A 20 -4.10 -14.53 5.85
C VAL A 20 -2.84 -13.88 6.36
N GLU A 21 -2.02 -14.65 7.06
CA GLU A 21 -0.89 -14.11 7.78
C GLU A 21 0.01 -13.48 6.74
N ILE A 22 0.17 -12.16 6.79
CA ILE A 22 1.01 -11.44 5.84
C ILE A 22 2.45 -11.69 6.26
N ASP A 23 2.98 -12.81 5.79
CA ASP A 23 4.35 -13.26 5.97
C ASP A 23 5.18 -13.01 4.71
N ASN A 24 6.47 -13.35 4.77
CA ASN A 24 7.38 -13.14 3.64
C ASN A 24 6.97 -13.95 2.39
N ALA A 25 6.41 -15.15 2.57
CA ALA A 25 6.09 -16.07 1.50
C ALA A 25 4.86 -15.60 0.74
N PHE A 26 3.83 -15.15 1.47
CA PHE A 26 2.66 -14.49 0.92
C PHE A 26 3.04 -13.26 0.11
N ILE A 27 3.86 -12.36 0.67
CA ILE A 27 4.30 -11.13 -0.01
C ILE A 27 5.05 -11.46 -1.31
N GLN A 28 5.97 -12.43 -1.25
CA GLN A 28 6.73 -12.86 -2.42
C GLN A 28 5.83 -13.49 -3.49
N ALA A 29 4.92 -14.37 -3.09
CA ALA A 29 3.99 -15.03 -3.99
C ALA A 29 3.07 -14.02 -4.69
N TYR A 30 2.54 -13.06 -3.94
CA TYR A 30 1.76 -11.96 -4.49
C TYR A 30 2.55 -11.16 -5.54
N ARG A 31 3.75 -10.69 -5.20
CA ARG A 31 4.60 -9.93 -6.12
C ARG A 31 4.84 -10.68 -7.43
N ARG A 32 5.16 -11.98 -7.33
CA ARG A 32 5.38 -12.85 -8.51
C ARG A 32 4.10 -13.01 -9.34
N ARG A 33 2.95 -13.16 -8.70
CA ARG A 33 1.64 -13.25 -9.36
C ARG A 33 1.32 -11.99 -10.17
N VAL A 34 1.60 -10.80 -9.62
CA VAL A 34 1.41 -9.51 -10.34
C VAL A 34 2.57 -9.16 -11.28
N ARG A 35 3.57 -10.05 -11.41
CA ARG A 35 4.71 -9.96 -12.33
C ARG A 35 5.57 -8.70 -12.15
N GLU A 36 5.70 -8.24 -10.93
CA GLU A 36 6.52 -7.06 -10.63
C GLU A 36 7.93 -7.42 -10.21
N SER A 37 8.91 -6.61 -10.62
CA SER A 37 10.25 -6.72 -10.05
C SER A 37 10.25 -6.32 -8.57
N GLN A 38 11.21 -6.83 -7.80
CA GLN A 38 11.42 -6.40 -6.41
C GLN A 38 11.57 -4.88 -6.30
N LYS A 39 12.30 -4.25 -7.23
CA LYS A 39 12.48 -2.80 -7.25
C LYS A 39 11.14 -2.06 -7.33
N VAL A 40 10.27 -2.47 -8.25
CA VAL A 40 8.96 -1.82 -8.45
C VAL A 40 8.06 -2.03 -7.24
N PHE A 41 7.91 -3.28 -6.79
CA PHE A 41 7.02 -3.61 -5.70
C PHE A 41 7.41 -2.93 -4.38
N TRP A 42 8.68 -3.03 -4.01
CA TRP A 42 9.17 -2.54 -2.71
C TRP A 42 9.32 -1.01 -2.68
N ALA A 43 9.50 -0.35 -3.82
CA ALA A 43 9.59 1.11 -3.88
C ALA A 43 8.33 1.81 -3.36
N ARG A 44 7.14 1.20 -3.55
CA ARG A 44 5.87 1.69 -2.98
C ARG A 44 5.95 1.94 -1.47
N PHE A 45 6.63 1.04 -0.77
CA PHE A 45 6.72 1.04 0.69
C PHE A 45 8.01 1.71 1.18
N GLY A 46 8.69 2.48 0.32
CA GLY A 46 9.96 3.15 0.66
C GLY A 46 11.13 2.18 0.87
N VAL A 47 11.07 0.98 0.29
CA VAL A 47 12.08 -0.07 0.47
C VAL A 47 12.91 -0.22 -0.81
N THR A 48 14.23 -0.19 -0.67
CA THR A 48 15.15 -0.45 -1.79
C THR A 48 15.08 -1.90 -2.25
N GLN A 49 15.42 -2.17 -3.51
CA GLN A 49 15.40 -3.52 -4.07
C GLN A 49 16.22 -4.52 -3.24
N SER A 50 17.43 -4.16 -2.80
CA SER A 50 18.30 -5.03 -2.01
C SER A 50 17.73 -5.35 -0.63
N ARG A 51 17.05 -4.39 0.03
CA ARG A 51 16.35 -4.63 1.30
C ARG A 51 15.11 -5.50 1.09
N GLY A 52 14.33 -5.24 0.05
CA GLY A 52 13.15 -6.04 -0.32
C GLY A 52 13.51 -7.50 -0.61
N SER A 53 14.63 -7.74 -1.29
CA SER A 53 15.15 -9.09 -1.52
C SER A 53 15.40 -9.85 -0.21
N ARG A 54 15.99 -9.19 0.80
CA ARG A 54 16.24 -9.80 2.11
C ARG A 54 14.94 -10.13 2.84
N PHE A 55 13.94 -9.26 2.75
CA PHE A 55 12.62 -9.51 3.34
C PHE A 55 11.94 -10.73 2.73
N GLU A 56 11.99 -10.88 1.41
CA GLU A 56 11.47 -12.08 0.71
C GLU A 56 12.23 -13.37 1.06
N LEU A 57 13.43 -13.26 1.64
CA LEU A 57 14.25 -14.39 2.11
C LEU A 57 14.16 -14.59 3.64
N GLY A 58 13.20 -13.94 4.30
CA GLY A 58 12.93 -14.14 5.73
C GLY A 58 13.63 -13.18 6.69
N ALA A 59 14.31 -12.13 6.19
CA ALA A 59 14.78 -11.07 7.08
C ALA A 59 13.60 -10.32 7.73
N ASN A 60 13.79 -9.88 8.97
CA ASN A 60 12.77 -9.14 9.71
C ASN A 60 12.34 -7.87 8.96
N ILE A 61 11.03 -7.74 8.70
CA ILE A 61 10.42 -6.56 8.10
C ILE A 61 10.18 -5.52 9.21
N PRO A 62 10.71 -4.29 9.10
CA PRO A 62 10.45 -3.25 10.09
C PRO A 62 8.94 -3.02 10.29
N LYS A 63 8.51 -2.83 11.55
CA LYS A 63 7.10 -2.62 11.91
C LYS A 63 6.36 -1.60 11.02
N PRO A 64 6.93 -0.43 10.68
CA PRO A 64 6.25 0.53 9.81
C PRO A 64 5.92 -0.03 8.43
N VAL A 65 6.84 -0.80 7.83
CA VAL A 65 6.64 -1.44 6.51
C VAL A 65 5.57 -2.52 6.61
N MET A 66 5.58 -3.32 7.69
CA MET A 66 4.56 -4.34 7.92
C MET A 66 3.15 -3.75 8.10
N ILE A 67 3.03 -2.60 8.78
CA ILE A 67 1.75 -1.88 8.89
C ILE A 67 1.23 -1.48 7.51
N LEU A 68 2.08 -0.90 6.65
CA LEU A 68 1.68 -0.52 5.29
C LEU A 68 1.26 -1.73 4.45
N LEU A 69 1.99 -2.84 4.52
CA LEU A 69 1.63 -4.08 3.83
C LEU A 69 0.27 -4.60 4.28
N ARG A 70 0.00 -4.58 5.59
CA ARG A 70 -1.30 -4.97 6.16
C ARG A 70 -2.44 -4.08 5.69
N LEU A 71 -2.21 -2.78 5.58
CA LEU A 71 -3.20 -1.84 5.04
C LEU A 71 -3.46 -2.11 3.55
N TYR A 72 -2.40 -2.31 2.77
CA TYR A 72 -2.48 -2.54 1.33
C TYR A 72 -3.20 -3.85 1.01
N PHE A 73 -2.77 -4.98 1.59
CA PHE A 73 -3.43 -6.28 1.37
C PHE A 73 -4.80 -6.38 2.01
N GLY A 74 -5.06 -5.58 3.05
CA GLY A 74 -6.39 -5.42 3.63
C GLY A 74 -7.30 -4.45 2.87
N ALA A 75 -6.92 -4.01 1.66
CA ALA A 75 -7.66 -3.08 0.80
C ALA A 75 -8.07 -1.76 1.48
N ARG A 76 -7.32 -1.32 2.49
CA ARG A 76 -7.54 -0.04 3.20
C ARG A 76 -6.82 1.13 2.53
N ILE A 77 -5.76 0.83 1.78
CA ILE A 77 -5.03 1.78 0.95
C ILE A 77 -4.77 1.13 -0.42
N SER A 78 -4.74 1.93 -1.46
CA SER A 78 -4.49 1.57 -2.85
C SER A 78 -3.13 2.08 -3.34
N ASP A 79 -2.76 1.71 -4.57
CA ASP A 79 -1.56 2.26 -5.22
C ASP A 79 -1.65 3.79 -5.40
N GLU A 80 -2.85 4.32 -5.65
CA GLU A 80 -3.12 5.77 -5.75
C GLU A 80 -2.84 6.47 -4.41
N ASP A 81 -3.31 5.90 -3.30
CA ASP A 81 -3.09 6.45 -1.96
C ASP A 81 -1.60 6.50 -1.64
N ILE A 82 -0.87 5.42 -1.95
CA ILE A 82 0.59 5.37 -1.77
C ILE A 82 1.30 6.39 -2.65
N ALA A 83 0.94 6.50 -3.94
CA ALA A 83 1.54 7.45 -4.85
C ALA A 83 1.31 8.91 -4.40
N SER A 84 0.09 9.22 -3.95
CA SER A 84 -0.27 10.55 -3.44
C SER A 84 0.51 10.94 -2.18
N ALA A 85 0.85 9.97 -1.32
CA ALA A 85 1.63 10.20 -0.11
C ALA A 85 3.13 10.43 -0.41
N ILE A 86 3.65 9.85 -1.51
CA ILE A 86 5.03 10.04 -1.96
C ILE A 86 5.18 11.38 -2.70
N ASP A 87 4.16 11.79 -3.47
CA ASP A 87 4.19 13.03 -4.22
C ASP A 87 4.11 14.26 -3.29
N LYS A 88 5.27 14.88 -3.05
CA LYS A 88 5.40 16.13 -2.28
C LYS A 88 4.67 17.31 -2.92
N ARG A 89 4.25 17.24 -4.18
CA ARG A 89 3.58 18.36 -4.89
C ARG A 89 2.15 18.59 -4.43
N LEU A 90 1.45 17.57 -3.93
CA LEU A 90 0.06 17.71 -3.47
C LEU A 90 -0.07 18.56 -2.20
N HIS A 91 0.99 18.68 -1.39
CA HIS A 91 0.96 19.51 -0.19
C HIS A 91 0.90 21.02 -0.51
N VAL A 92 1.41 21.45 -1.66
CA VAL A 92 1.42 22.88 -2.05
C VAL A 92 0.08 23.30 -2.66
N HIS A 93 -0.59 22.45 -3.44
CA HIS A 93 -1.80 22.84 -4.19
C HIS A 93 -3.11 22.78 -3.41
N ARG A 94 -3.19 22.04 -2.29
CA ARG A 94 -4.41 22.00 -1.47
C ARG A 94 -4.64 23.30 -0.68
N LEU A 95 -3.57 23.98 -0.28
CA LEU A 95 -3.66 25.28 0.42
C LEU A 95 -3.99 26.44 -0.53
N THR A 96 -3.66 26.34 -1.82
CA THR A 96 -3.90 27.42 -2.78
C THR A 96 -5.36 27.53 -3.24
N ARG A 97 -6.15 26.44 -3.17
CA ARG A 97 -7.56 26.45 -3.57
C ARG A 97 -8.52 27.00 -2.52
N LEU A 98 -8.16 26.95 -1.23
CA LEU A 98 -9.05 27.45 -0.16
C LEU A 98 -8.90 28.95 0.12
N ASN A 99 -7.81 29.60 -0.33
CA ASN A 99 -7.55 31.02 -0.07
C ASN A 99 -7.98 31.97 -1.19
N ARG A 100 -8.47 31.49 -2.34
CA ARG A 100 -8.94 32.37 -3.42
C ARG A 100 -10.37 32.88 -3.26
N ASP A 101 -11.18 32.23 -2.43
CA ASP A 101 -12.62 32.52 -2.33
C ASP A 101 -12.99 33.51 -1.20
N LEU A 102 -12.01 34.12 -0.53
CA LEU A 102 -12.26 35.07 0.59
C LEU A 102 -11.78 36.51 0.35
N SER A 103 -11.36 36.87 -0.87
CA SER A 103 -10.87 38.23 -1.18
C SER A 103 -11.61 38.90 -2.33
N SER A 104 -12.95 38.93 -2.30
CA SER A 104 -13.70 39.95 -3.04
C SER A 104 -15.06 40.25 -2.40
N PRO A 105 -15.19 41.31 -1.59
CA PRO A 105 -16.49 41.76 -1.08
C PRO A 105 -17.12 42.90 -1.88
N PHE A 106 -16.49 43.44 -2.94
CA PHE A 106 -17.10 44.52 -3.73
C PHE A 106 -16.91 44.28 -5.23
N GLY A 107 -18.02 43.93 -5.89
CA GLY A 107 -18.15 44.01 -7.34
C GLY A 107 -18.06 45.47 -7.77
N SER A 108 -17.18 45.75 -8.73
CA SER A 108 -17.06 47.08 -9.30
C SER A 108 -18.20 47.31 -10.30
N LEU A 109 -18.98 48.36 -10.03
CA LEU A 109 -19.88 49.05 -10.94
C LEU A 109 -19.11 49.72 -12.09
#